data_AF-A0A6V7HUX1-F1
#
_entry.id   AF-A0A6V7HUX1-F1
#
_cell.length_a   1.000
_cell.length_b   1.000
_cell.length_c   1.000
_cell.angle_alpha   90.00
_cell.angle_beta   90.00
_cell.angle_gamma   90.00
#
_symmetry.space_group_name_H-M   'P 1'
#
loop_
_entity.id
_entity.type
_entity.pdbx_description
1 polymer ?
#
loop_
_entity_poly.entity_id
_entity_poly.type
_entity_poly.pdbx_seq_one_letter_code
_entity_poly.pdbx_strand_id
1 'polypeptide(L)'
;YNKLAREIREVGQKIKELDPEHPFRIEQSALLLEKLYMMGLIATKWDLSLSQKVTASSFCRRRLPVVMVRNKMSQSIKMATQLIEQGHVRVGTEVVKDPAFLVT
;
A
#
# COMPACT_ATOMS: atom_id res chain seq x y z
N TYR A 1 0.37 -10.77 -2.52
CA TYR A 1 -0.52 -9.58 -2.61
C TYR A 1 -1.98 -9.90 -2.96
N ASN A 2 -2.31 -10.86 -3.83
CA ASN A 2 -3.71 -11.19 -4.16
C ASN A 2 -4.57 -11.54 -2.93
N LYS A 3 -4.05 -12.38 -2.04
CA LYS A 3 -4.72 -12.76 -0.78
C LYS A 3 -4.97 -11.54 0.12
N LEU A 4 -3.94 -10.74 0.40
CA LEU A 4 -4.06 -9.50 1.19
C LEU A 4 -5.06 -8.51 0.61
N ALA A 5 -5.03 -8.29 -0.72
CA ALA A 5 -5.98 -7.41 -1.39
C ALA A 5 -7.42 -7.95 -1.30
N ARG A 6 -7.61 -9.28 -1.26
CA ARG A 6 -8.92 -9.88 -1.02
C ARG A 6 -9.37 -9.69 0.42
N GLU A 7 -8.51 -9.94 1.40
CA GLU A 7 -8.81 -9.76 2.82
C GLU A 7 -9.22 -8.30 3.14
N ILE A 8 -8.52 -7.31 2.58
CA ILE A 8 -8.89 -5.89 2.74
C ILE A 8 -10.29 -5.62 2.20
N ARG A 9 -10.64 -6.18 1.04
CA ARG A 9 -11.96 -6.03 0.43
C ARG A 9 -13.04 -6.72 1.25
N GLU A 10 -12.76 -7.90 1.77
CA GLU A 10 -13.69 -8.63 2.65
C GLU A 10 -13.95 -7.88 3.96
N VAL A 11 -12.91 -7.31 4.58
CA VAL A 11 -13.07 -6.47 5.79
C VAL A 11 -13.87 -5.21 5.47
N GLY A 12 -13.54 -4.51 4.38
CA GLY A 12 -14.29 -3.32 3.94
C GLY A 12 -15.76 -3.62 3.65
N GLN A 13 -16.06 -4.82 3.13
CA GLN A 13 -17.42 -5.27 2.86
C GLN A 13 -18.19 -5.57 4.16
N LYS A 14 -17.58 -6.28 5.10
CA LYS A 14 -18.18 -6.55 6.42
C LYS A 14 -18.49 -5.27 7.19
N ILE A 15 -17.62 -4.26 7.13
CA ILE A 15 -17.86 -2.95 7.75
C ILE A 15 -19.04 -2.23 7.09
N LYS A 16 -19.19 -2.37 5.77
CA LYS A 16 -20.29 -1.75 5.02
C LYS A 16 -21.66 -2.36 5.35
N GLU A 17 -21.69 -3.64 5.73
CA GLU A 17 -22.91 -4.37 6.11
C GLU A 17 -23.46 -3.98 7.49
N LEU A 18 -22.64 -3.35 8.34
CA LEU A 18 -23.08 -2.83 9.63
C LEU A 18 -23.97 -1.59 9.48
N ASP A 19 -24.77 -1.30 10.50
CA ASP A 19 -25.59 -0.09 10.53
C ASP A 19 -24.72 1.19 10.38
N PRO A 20 -25.09 2.14 9.49
CA PRO A 20 -24.38 3.40 9.30
C PRO A 20 -24.13 4.21 10.59
N GLU A 21 -25.04 4.16 11.55
CA GLU A 21 -24.99 4.96 12.79
C GLU A 21 -24.22 4.26 13.91
N HIS A 22 -23.88 2.98 13.73
CA HIS A 22 -23.19 2.22 14.76
C HIS A 22 -21.77 2.77 15.00
N PRO A 23 -21.39 3.16 16.24
CA PRO A 23 -20.09 3.77 16.54
C PRO A 23 -18.88 2.96 16.04
N PHE A 24 -18.95 1.63 16.18
CA PHE A 24 -17.94 0.71 15.67
C PHE A 24 -17.69 0.85 14.16
N ARG A 25 -18.74 1.05 13.35
CA ARG A 25 -18.58 1.20 11.89
C ARG A 25 -17.79 2.46 11.58
N ILE A 26 -18.09 3.57 12.26
CA ILE A 26 -17.42 4.85 12.05
C ILE A 26 -15.94 4.73 12.39
N GLU A 27 -15.63 4.20 13.58
CA GLU A 27 -14.26 4.03 14.06
C GLU A 27 -13.45 3.09 13.17
N GLN A 28 -13.98 1.90 12.86
CA GLN A 28 -13.27 0.91 12.05
C GLN A 28 -13.11 1.36 10.59
N SER A 29 -14.10 2.07 10.04
CA SER A 29 -13.97 2.67 8.70
C SER A 29 -12.85 3.70 8.66
N ALA A 30 -12.78 4.58 9.66
CA ALA A 30 -11.73 5.59 9.75
C ALA A 30 -10.34 4.94 9.87
N LEU A 31 -10.20 3.96 10.77
CA LEU A 31 -8.94 3.25 11.00
C LEU A 31 -8.47 2.48 9.76
N LEU A 32 -9.39 1.79 9.07
CA LEU A 32 -9.06 1.09 7.83
C LEU A 32 -8.60 2.07 6.74
N LEU A 33 -9.33 3.16 6.54
CA LEU A 33 -9.01 4.16 5.53
C LEU A 33 -7.68 4.86 5.83
N GLU A 34 -7.43 5.20 7.08
CA GLU A 34 -6.16 5.79 7.50
C GLU A 34 -4.98 4.84 7.22
N LYS A 35 -5.09 3.58 7.60
CA LYS A 35 -4.04 2.58 7.33
C LYS A 35 -3.79 2.39 5.84
N LEU A 36 -4.84 2.31 5.02
CA LEU A 36 -4.71 2.17 3.56
C LEU A 36 -4.09 3.42 2.93
N TYR A 37 -4.40 4.60 3.46
CA TYR A 37 -3.85 5.87 2.99
C TYR A 37 -2.36 6.02 3.38
N MET A 38 -2.00 5.72 4.63
CA MET A 38 -0.60 5.74 5.09
C MET A 38 0.28 4.76 4.33
N MET A 39 -0.25 3.60 3.92
CA MET A 39 0.48 2.67 3.05
C MET A 39 0.54 3.10 1.58
N GLY A 40 -0.13 4.19 1.20
CA GLY A 40 -0.20 4.69 -0.17
C GLY A 40 -0.98 3.79 -1.14
N LEU A 41 -1.88 2.93 -0.64
CA LEU A 41 -2.71 2.05 -1.47
C LEU A 41 -3.93 2.78 -2.04
N ILE A 42 -4.40 3.82 -1.34
CA ILE A 42 -5.49 4.70 -1.75
C ILE A 42 -4.99 6.16 -1.75
N ALA A 43 -5.58 7.00 -2.60
CA ALA A 43 -5.15 8.39 -2.75
C ALA A 43 -5.82 9.35 -1.76
N THR A 44 -6.99 8.99 -1.22
CA THR A 44 -7.77 9.82 -0.30
C THR A 44 -8.50 8.96 0.73
N LYS A 45 -8.93 9.57 1.84
CA LYS A 45 -9.63 8.90 2.96
C LYS A 45 -11.13 9.18 3.02
N TRP A 46 -11.73 9.65 1.92
CA TRP A 46 -13.11 10.15 1.92
C TRP A 46 -14.17 9.06 1.91
N ASP A 47 -13.89 7.92 1.28
CA ASP A 47 -14.91 6.92 0.98
C ASP A 47 -14.40 5.50 1.20
N LEU A 48 -15.19 4.71 1.94
CA LEU A 48 -14.95 3.29 2.19
C LEU A 48 -14.96 2.47 0.88
N SER A 49 -15.66 2.95 -0.17
CA SER A 49 -15.66 2.29 -1.49
C SER A 49 -14.26 2.17 -2.10
N LEU A 50 -13.30 3.03 -1.68
CA LEU A 50 -11.91 2.96 -2.12
C LEU A 50 -11.22 1.68 -1.66
N SER A 51 -11.63 1.11 -0.52
CA SER A 51 -11.10 -0.19 -0.05
C SER A 51 -11.41 -1.33 -1.03
N GLN A 52 -12.56 -1.26 -1.73
CA GLN A 52 -12.96 -2.24 -2.75
C GLN A 52 -12.11 -2.18 -4.01
N LYS A 53 -11.47 -1.03 -4.29
CA LYS A 53 -10.62 -0.81 -5.45
C LYS A 53 -9.17 -1.24 -5.22
N VAL A 54 -8.82 -1.68 -4.01
CA VAL A 54 -7.47 -2.17 -3.70
C VAL A 54 -7.23 -3.50 -4.41
N THR A 55 -6.21 -3.53 -5.28
CA THR A 55 -5.79 -4.71 -6.03
C THR A 55 -4.36 -5.11 -5.65
N ALA A 56 -3.91 -6.30 -6.08
CA ALA A 56 -2.52 -6.68 -5.92
C ALA A 56 -1.55 -5.70 -6.60
N SER A 57 -1.97 -5.09 -7.71
CA SER A 57 -1.20 -4.06 -8.41
C SER A 57 -0.96 -2.81 -7.55
N SER A 58 -1.90 -2.45 -6.66
CA SER A 58 -1.72 -1.34 -5.71
C SER A 58 -0.50 -1.57 -4.83
N PHE A 59 -0.28 -2.79 -4.34
CA PHE A 59 0.90 -3.16 -3.56
C PHE A 59 2.18 -3.17 -4.41
N CYS A 60 2.13 -3.74 -5.61
CA CYS A 60 3.31 -3.82 -6.47
C CYS A 60 3.85 -2.43 -6.83
N ARG A 61 2.98 -1.42 -6.97
CA ARG A 61 3.37 -0.02 -7.22
C ARG A 61 4.09 0.65 -6.04
N ARG A 62 3.96 0.09 -4.83
CA ARG A 62 4.61 0.59 -3.61
C ARG A 62 5.94 -0.10 -3.30
N ARG A 63 6.33 -1.12 -4.07
CA ARG A 63 7.64 -1.76 -3.94
C ARG A 63 8.76 -0.77 -4.27
N LEU A 64 9.82 -0.76 -3.46
CA LEU A 64 10.95 0.16 -3.60
C LEU A 64 11.54 0.21 -5.03
N PRO A 65 11.80 -0.93 -5.73
CA PRO A 65 12.26 -0.88 -7.12
C PRO A 65 11.32 -0.14 -8.07
N VAL A 66 10.01 -0.29 -7.88
CA VAL A 66 8.99 0.33 -8.75
C VAL A 66 8.87 1.82 -8.47
N VAL A 67 8.98 2.21 -7.20
CA VAL A 67 9.01 3.62 -6.78
C VAL A 67 10.24 4.32 -7.35
N MET A 68 11.42 3.69 -7.30
CA MET A 68 12.66 4.23 -7.88
C MET A 68 12.52 4.50 -9.38
N VAL A 69 11.95 3.57 -10.14
CA VAL A 69 11.74 3.75 -11.60
C VAL A 69 10.71 4.85 -11.87
N ARG A 70 9.60 4.91 -11.14
CA ARG A 70 8.60 6.00 -11.29
C ARG A 70 9.20 7.38 -10.99
N ASN A 71 10.10 7.47 -10.01
CA ASN A 71 10.79 8.69 -9.65
C ASN A 71 12.00 9.00 -10.55
N LYS A 72 12.20 8.24 -11.64
CA LYS A 72 13.31 8.40 -12.60
C LYS A 72 14.71 8.23 -11.96
N MET A 73 14.79 7.51 -10.85
CA MET A 73 16.07 7.19 -10.17
C MET A 73 16.80 6.01 -10.80
N SER A 74 16.07 5.17 -11.55
CA SER A 74 16.64 4.06 -12.33
C SER A 74 15.85 3.90 -13.63
N GLN A 75 16.53 3.43 -14.67
CA GLN A 75 15.93 3.25 -16.00
C GLN A 75 15.06 1.99 -16.09
N SER A 76 15.37 0.94 -15.31
CA SER A 76 14.66 -0.34 -15.35
C SER A 76 14.48 -0.92 -13.96
N ILE A 77 13.42 -1.72 -13.79
CA ILE A 77 13.13 -2.40 -12.51
C ILE A 77 14.27 -3.35 -12.13
N LYS A 78 14.87 -4.04 -13.12
CA LYS A 78 16.00 -4.97 -12.89
C LYS A 78 17.21 -4.24 -12.32
N MET A 79 17.55 -3.08 -12.87
CA MET A 79 18.66 -2.26 -12.36
C MET A 79 18.35 -1.72 -10.96
N ALA A 80 17.11 -1.25 -10.72
CA ALA A 80 16.70 -0.81 -9.39
C ALA A 80 16.83 -1.92 -8.35
N THR A 81 16.41 -3.15 -8.68
CA THR A 81 16.58 -4.32 -7.80
C THR A 81 18.05 -4.59 -7.48
N GLN A 82 18.94 -4.57 -8.48
CA GLN A 82 20.38 -4.77 -8.26
C GLN A 82 20.98 -3.72 -7.33
N LEU A 83 20.62 -2.44 -7.52
CA LEU A 83 21.10 -1.35 -6.65
C LEU A 83 20.66 -1.52 -5.19
N ILE A 84 19.44 -2.03 -4.98
CA ILE A 84 18.91 -2.33 -3.65
C ILE A 84 19.67 -3.49 -3.02
N GLU A 85 19.82 -4.62 -3.73
CA GLU A 85 20.53 -5.80 -3.23
C GLU A 85 22.00 -5.51 -2.89
N GLN A 86 22.64 -4.63 -3.66
CA GLN A 86 24.01 -4.15 -3.40
C GLN A 86 24.09 -3.17 -2.21
N GLY A 87 22.96 -2.67 -1.70
CA GLY A 87 22.92 -1.74 -0.57
C GLY A 87 23.24 -0.29 -0.93
N HIS A 88 23.05 0.11 -2.19
CA HIS A 88 23.25 1.49 -2.64
C HIS A 88 22.06 2.41 -2.32
N VAL A 89 20.93 1.84 -1.90
CA VAL A 89 19.69 2.58 -1.67
C VAL A 89 19.41 2.72 -0.17
N ARG A 90 19.06 3.93 0.25
CA ARG A 90 18.60 4.24 1.61
C ARG A 90 17.17 4.74 1.59
N VAL A 91 16.39 4.34 2.59
CA VAL A 91 15.06 4.87 2.86
C VAL A 91 15.10 5.53 4.22
N GLY A 92 14.99 6.85 4.26
CA GLY A 92 15.25 7.62 5.48
C GLY A 92 16.71 7.47 5.92
N THR A 93 16.94 6.98 7.14
CA THR A 93 18.27 6.79 7.73
C THR A 93 18.87 5.40 7.46
N GLU A 94 18.05 4.44 7.02
CA GLU A 94 18.46 3.03 6.93
C GLU A 94 18.81 2.60 5.50
N VAL A 95 19.82 1.74 5.38
CA VAL A 95 20.17 1.07 4.12
C VAL A 95 19.25 -0.12 3.93
N VAL A 96 18.47 -0.11 2.85
CA VAL A 96 17.53 -1.20 2.54
C VAL A 96 18.18 -2.13 1.52
N LYS A 97 18.24 -3.42 1.86
CA LYS A 97 18.74 -4.48 0.97
C LYS A 97 17.65 -5.39 0.41
N ASP A 98 16.44 -5.32 0.96
CA ASP A 98 15.30 -6.13 0.52
C ASP A 98 14.50 -5.43 -0.60
N PRO A 99 14.46 -5.96 -1.84
CA PRO A 99 13.65 -5.41 -2.92
C PRO A 99 12.14 -5.53 -2.68
N ALA A 100 11.70 -6.41 -1.78
CA ALA A 100 10.30 -6.56 -1.41
C ALA A 100 9.80 -5.48 -0.44
N PHE A 101 10.69 -4.59 0.02
CA PHE A 101 10.36 -3.45 0.87
C PHE A 101 9.26 -2.59 0.24
N LEU A 102 8.19 -2.34 1.00
CA LEU A 102 7.10 -1.46 0.63
C LEU A 102 7.37 -0.07 1.19
N VAL A 103 7.45 0.91 0.30
CA VAL A 103 7.55 2.32 0.69
C VAL A 103 6.17 2.76 1.15
N THR A 104 6.07 3.29 2.37
CA THR A 104 4.87 3.90 2.94
C THR A 104 4.99 5.41 2.85
#